data_AF-A0A3D3VZW2-F1
#
_entry.id   AF-A0A3D3VZW2-F1
#
_cell.length_a   1.000
_cell.length_b   1.000
_cell.length_c   1.000
_cell.angle_alpha   90.00
_cell.angle_beta   90.00
_cell.angle_gamma   90.00
#
_symmetry.space_group_name_H-M   'P 1'
#
loop_
_entity.id
_entity.type
_entity.pdbx_description
1 polymer ?
#
loop_
_entity_poly.entity_id
_entity_poly.type
_entity_poly.pdbx_seq_one_letter_code
_entity_poly.pdbx_strand_id
1 'polypeptide(L)'
;MHLYRRYFDELVKIEINFMDNRKKNIIPVSSKKGFSLIELMVAMFVFSIVMTATTGFFSSSALSYRNAREIQRNLEDAQFAMNLMAKSLRTSKILSCEGSPCSTVRVYDYSQDKCIEYSLKNNLIYIQKAPEGTTEEECEGEGYLMDPEEQMGATFVSSRSSFYVIPSSPTQVGKATISLEICSDAVCAKDKARIQSSVSLRSEYQEI
;
A
#
# COMPACT_ATOMS: atom_id res chain seq x y z
N MET A 1 -14.52 10.06 -72.80
CA MET A 1 -15.26 8.85 -72.37
C MET A 1 -14.64 7.52 -72.86
N HIS A 2 -13.41 7.50 -73.41
CA HIS A 2 -12.75 6.27 -73.90
C HIS A 2 -11.73 5.64 -72.92
N LEU A 3 -11.25 6.38 -71.92
CA LEU A 3 -10.24 5.89 -70.97
C LEU A 3 -10.80 4.97 -69.88
N TYR A 4 -12.07 5.15 -69.47
CA TYR A 4 -12.72 4.30 -68.47
C TYR A 4 -12.99 2.87 -68.94
N ARG A 5 -13.19 2.68 -70.25
CA ARG A 5 -13.52 1.36 -70.82
C ARG A 5 -12.32 0.41 -70.79
N ARG A 6 -11.09 0.94 -70.89
CA ARG A 6 -9.85 0.14 -70.86
C ARG A 6 -9.50 -0.38 -69.46
N TYR A 7 -9.79 0.40 -68.41
CA TYR A 7 -9.54 -0.02 -67.03
C TYR A 7 -10.53 -1.10 -66.55
N PHE A 8 -11.78 -1.06 -67.02
CA PHE A 8 -12.77 -2.07 -66.65
C PHE A 8 -12.45 -3.44 -67.25
N ASP A 9 -11.97 -3.50 -68.49
CA ASP A 9 -11.61 -4.77 -69.15
C ASP A 9 -10.36 -5.45 -68.55
N GLU A 10 -9.39 -4.68 -68.02
CA GLU A 10 -8.25 -5.28 -67.29
C GLU A 10 -8.64 -5.79 -65.90
N LEU A 11 -9.52 -5.08 -65.18
CA LEU A 11 -10.00 -5.53 -63.86
C LEU A 11 -10.81 -6.82 -63.97
N VAL A 12 -11.65 -6.95 -65.00
CA VAL A 12 -12.43 -8.18 -65.25
C VAL A 12 -11.52 -9.36 -65.63
N LYS A 13 -10.43 -9.13 -66.39
CA LYS A 13 -9.44 -10.18 -66.69
C LYS A 13 -8.66 -10.66 -65.47
N ILE A 14 -8.43 -9.79 -64.49
CA ILE A 14 -7.72 -10.14 -63.24
C ILE A 14 -8.63 -10.99 -62.33
N GLU A 15 -9.93 -10.68 -62.21
CA GLU A 15 -10.86 -11.50 -61.43
C GLU A 15 -11.10 -12.89 -62.03
N ILE A 16 -11.21 -13.00 -63.36
CA ILE A 16 -11.47 -14.31 -63.99
C ILE A 16 -10.25 -15.24 -63.85
N ASN A 17 -9.03 -14.72 -63.97
CA ASN A 17 -7.81 -15.53 -63.74
C ASN A 17 -7.63 -15.92 -62.27
N PHE A 18 -8.12 -15.12 -61.31
CA PHE A 18 -8.09 -15.48 -59.90
C PHE A 18 -9.10 -16.58 -59.53
N MET A 19 -10.19 -16.74 -60.29
CA MET A 19 -11.18 -17.78 -60.04
C MET A 19 -10.84 -19.14 -60.67
N ASP A 20 -10.05 -19.20 -61.75
CA ASP A 20 -9.68 -20.47 -62.40
C ASP A 20 -8.52 -21.19 -61.67
N ASN A 21 -7.63 -20.45 -61.01
CA ASN A 21 -6.49 -21.03 -60.30
C ASN A 21 -6.83 -21.63 -58.91
N ARG A 22 -8.08 -21.51 -58.43
CA ARG A 22 -8.54 -22.12 -57.17
C ARG A 22 -8.92 -23.60 -57.28
N LYS A 23 -9.03 -24.16 -58.49
CA LYS A 23 -9.48 -25.56 -58.68
C LYS A 23 -8.38 -26.61 -58.77
N LYS A 24 -7.09 -26.23 -58.80
CA LYS A 24 -5.99 -27.20 -59.06
C LYS A 24 -5.10 -27.57 -57.87
N ASN A 25 -5.35 -27.02 -56.68
CA ASN A 25 -4.70 -27.46 -55.44
C ASN A 25 -5.74 -27.94 -54.42
N ILE A 26 -6.61 -28.87 -54.82
CA ILE A 26 -7.39 -29.64 -53.85
C ILE A 26 -6.41 -30.63 -53.23
N ILE A 27 -5.76 -30.20 -52.16
CA ILE A 27 -4.95 -31.06 -51.29
C ILE A 27 -5.84 -32.27 -50.97
N PRO A 28 -5.41 -33.51 -51.27
CA PRO A 28 -6.20 -34.69 -50.95
C PRO A 28 -6.47 -34.65 -49.46
N VAL A 29 -7.74 -34.51 -49.08
CA VAL A 29 -8.16 -34.52 -47.69
C VAL A 29 -7.99 -35.96 -47.22
N SER A 30 -6.79 -36.26 -46.74
CA SER A 30 -6.48 -37.51 -46.07
C SER A 30 -7.54 -37.73 -45.02
N SER A 31 -8.29 -38.83 -45.13
CA SER A 31 -9.27 -39.27 -44.14
C SER A 31 -8.59 -39.26 -42.78
N LYS A 32 -8.88 -38.23 -41.97
CA LYS A 32 -8.33 -38.13 -40.63
C LYS A 32 -9.02 -39.22 -39.82
N LYS A 33 -8.25 -40.21 -39.39
CA LYS A 33 -8.73 -41.24 -38.47
C LYS A 33 -9.34 -40.53 -37.26
N GLY A 34 -10.61 -40.81 -36.99
CA GLY A 34 -11.31 -40.25 -35.83
C GLY A 34 -10.68 -40.71 -34.53
N PHE A 35 -10.86 -39.93 -33.47
CA PHE A 35 -10.44 -40.31 -32.13
C PHE A 35 -11.22 -41.53 -31.66
N SER A 36 -10.51 -42.48 -31.03
CA SER A 36 -11.17 -43.60 -30.38
C SER A 36 -11.91 -43.12 -29.12
N LEU A 37 -12.99 -43.80 -28.75
CA LEU A 37 -13.75 -43.49 -27.54
C LEU A 37 -12.86 -43.52 -26.28
N ILE A 38 -11.92 -44.48 -26.21
CA ILE A 38 -10.97 -44.57 -25.10
C ILE A 38 -10.02 -43.38 -25.03
N GLU A 39 -9.61 -42.85 -26.19
CA GLU A 39 -8.68 -41.71 -26.27
C GLU A 39 -9.34 -40.43 -25.77
N LEU A 40 -10.64 -40.26 -26.06
CA LEU A 40 -11.44 -39.16 -25.53
C LEU A 40 -11.64 -39.26 -24.02
N MET A 41 -11.87 -40.47 -23.47
CA MET A 41 -11.97 -40.67 -22.02
C MET A 41 -10.66 -40.32 -21.30
N VAL A 42 -9.53 -40.76 -21.83
CA VAL A 42 -8.21 -40.44 -21.27
C VAL A 42 -7.93 -38.93 -21.37
N ALA A 43 -8.24 -38.29 -22.49
CA ALA A 43 -8.06 -36.85 -22.66
C ALA A 43 -8.90 -36.03 -21.67
N MET A 44 -10.16 -36.40 -21.45
CA MET A 44 -11.02 -35.73 -20.47
C MET A 44 -10.50 -35.90 -19.03
N PHE A 45 -9.98 -37.08 -18.70
CA PHE A 45 -9.39 -37.34 -17.39
C PHE A 45 -8.13 -36.51 -17.14
N VAL A 46 -7.22 -36.44 -18.12
CA VAL A 46 -6.01 -35.59 -17.99
C VAL A 46 -6.39 -34.11 -17.93
N PHE A 47 -7.35 -33.68 -18.75
CA PHE A 47 -7.82 -32.30 -18.77
C PHE A 47 -8.42 -31.89 -17.41
N SER A 48 -9.23 -32.74 -16.79
CA SER A 48 -9.83 -32.43 -15.50
C SER A 48 -8.78 -32.28 -14.40
N ILE A 49 -7.77 -33.17 -14.35
CA ILE A 49 -6.64 -33.06 -13.41
C ILE A 49 -5.91 -31.73 -13.58
N VAL A 50 -5.56 -31.38 -14.82
CA VAL A 50 -4.87 -30.12 -15.11
C VAL A 50 -5.73 -28.92 -14.70
N MET A 51 -7.02 -28.93 -15.02
CA MET A 51 -7.93 -27.82 -14.71
C MET A 51 -8.13 -27.65 -13.19
N THR A 52 -8.18 -28.75 -12.43
CA THR A 52 -8.22 -28.68 -10.96
C THR A 52 -6.94 -28.08 -10.40
N ALA A 53 -5.77 -28.49 -10.90
CA ALA A 53 -4.49 -27.94 -10.46
C ALA A 53 -4.39 -26.43 -10.75
N THR A 54 -4.71 -25.99 -11.97
CA THR A 54 -4.66 -24.57 -12.34
C THR A 54 -5.60 -23.71 -11.51
N THR A 55 -6.80 -24.21 -11.21
CA THR A 55 -7.77 -23.51 -10.36
C THR A 55 -7.24 -23.33 -8.93
N GLY A 56 -6.54 -24.33 -8.39
CA GLY A 56 -5.89 -24.25 -7.08
C GLY A 56 -4.78 -23.18 -7.04
N PHE A 57 -3.93 -23.15 -8.07
CA PHE A 57 -2.90 -22.12 -8.21
C PHE A 57 -3.49 -20.72 -8.35
N PHE A 58 -4.56 -20.56 -9.14
CA PHE A 58 -5.22 -19.27 -9.29
C PHE A 58 -5.84 -18.78 -7.98
N SER A 59 -6.52 -19.66 -7.25
CA SER A 59 -7.17 -19.32 -5.97
C SER A 59 -6.16 -18.86 -4.91
N SER A 60 -5.03 -19.54 -4.79
CA SER A 60 -3.96 -19.14 -3.87
C SER A 60 -3.32 -17.81 -4.26
N SER A 61 -3.08 -17.60 -5.56
CA SER A 61 -2.55 -16.34 -6.08
C SER A 61 -3.51 -15.16 -5.82
N ALA A 62 -4.82 -15.38 -6.01
CA ALA A 62 -5.83 -14.35 -5.75
C ALA A 62 -5.89 -13.96 -4.26
N LEU A 63 -5.75 -14.92 -3.34
CA LEU A 63 -5.67 -14.63 -1.90
C LEU A 63 -4.42 -13.82 -1.55
N SER A 64 -3.25 -14.23 -2.08
CA SER A 64 -2.00 -13.49 -1.86
C SER A 64 -2.09 -12.05 -2.37
N TYR A 65 -2.69 -11.83 -3.54
CA TYR A 65 -2.89 -10.50 -4.10
C TYR A 65 -3.76 -9.60 -3.21
N ARG A 66 -4.84 -10.15 -2.63
CA ARG A 66 -5.71 -9.39 -1.72
C ARG A 66 -4.95 -8.96 -0.46
N ASN A 67 -4.20 -9.88 0.15
CA ASN A 67 -3.41 -9.58 1.35
C ASN A 67 -2.32 -8.53 1.06
N ALA A 68 -1.62 -8.65 -0.06
CA ALA A 68 -0.60 -7.68 -0.46
C ALA A 68 -1.20 -6.28 -0.65
N ARG A 69 -2.40 -6.19 -1.23
CA ARG A 69 -3.11 -4.92 -1.41
C ARG A 69 -3.55 -4.30 -0.08
N GLU A 70 -4.00 -5.11 0.87
CA GLU A 70 -4.37 -4.64 2.21
C GLU A 70 -3.15 -4.06 2.95
N ILE A 71 -2.01 -4.74 2.89
CA ILE A 71 -0.76 -4.20 3.45
C ILE A 71 -0.32 -2.92 2.77
N GLN A 72 -0.41 -2.86 1.45
CA GLN A 72 -0.04 -1.65 0.73
C GLN A 72 -0.88 -0.46 1.20
N ARG A 73 -2.20 -0.64 1.33
CA ARG A 73 -3.09 0.40 1.84
C ARG A 73 -2.75 0.80 3.28
N ASN A 74 -2.55 -0.17 4.17
CA ASN A 74 -2.19 0.12 5.57
C ASN A 74 -0.82 0.82 5.65
N LEU A 75 0.11 0.51 4.75
CA LEU A 75 1.41 1.15 4.67
C LEU A 75 1.33 2.58 4.15
N GLU A 76 0.47 2.87 3.17
CA GLU A 76 0.20 4.23 2.69
C GLU A 76 -0.43 5.09 3.81
N ASP A 77 -1.44 4.56 4.50
CA ASP A 77 -2.07 5.23 5.64
C ASP A 77 -1.06 5.46 6.79
N ALA A 78 -0.20 4.48 7.09
CA ALA A 78 0.85 4.59 8.09
C ALA A 78 1.89 5.66 7.72
N GLN A 79 2.28 5.73 6.45
CA GLN A 79 3.21 6.75 5.95
C GLN A 79 2.60 8.14 6.05
N PHE A 80 1.32 8.28 5.72
CA PHE A 80 0.60 9.54 5.88
C PHE A 80 0.58 9.98 7.36
N ALA A 81 0.19 9.09 8.28
CA ALA A 81 0.19 9.36 9.71
C ALA A 81 1.59 9.70 10.24
N MET A 82 2.61 8.93 9.84
CA MET A 82 4.00 9.16 10.21
C MET A 82 4.53 10.50 9.69
N ASN A 83 4.18 10.90 8.46
CA ASN A 83 4.58 12.18 7.91
C ASN A 83 3.91 13.35 8.66
N LEU A 84 2.65 13.20 9.07
CA LEU A 84 1.96 14.19 9.87
C LEU A 84 2.60 14.33 11.26
N MET A 85 2.86 13.20 11.95
CA MET A 85 3.60 13.18 13.21
C MET A 85 5.00 13.79 13.06
N ALA A 86 5.75 13.40 12.04
CA ALA A 86 7.07 13.94 11.78
C ALA A 86 7.04 15.46 11.51
N LYS A 87 5.96 15.98 10.93
CA LYS A 87 5.82 17.43 10.69
C LYS A 87 5.60 18.17 12.01
N SER A 88 4.67 17.73 12.85
CA SER A 88 4.42 18.37 14.16
C SER A 88 5.64 18.26 15.07
N LEU A 89 6.28 17.08 15.16
CA LEU A 89 7.45 16.87 16.00
C LEU A 89 8.63 17.80 15.67
N ARG A 90 8.79 18.25 14.43
CA ARG A 90 9.88 19.18 14.04
C ARG A 90 9.73 20.57 14.66
N THR A 91 8.49 21.02 14.86
CA THR A 91 8.18 22.36 15.41
C THR A 91 7.81 22.32 16.88
N SER A 92 7.83 21.14 17.50
CA SER A 92 7.35 20.94 18.86
C SER A 92 8.47 20.76 19.88
N LYS A 93 8.18 21.10 21.13
CA LYS A 93 8.93 20.62 22.31
C LYS A 93 8.35 19.28 22.75
N ILE A 94 9.23 18.34 23.09
CA ILE A 94 8.80 17.03 23.57
C ILE A 94 8.75 17.06 25.09
N LEU A 95 7.61 16.64 25.65
CA LEU A 95 7.34 16.70 27.09
C LEU A 95 7.30 15.32 27.74
N SER A 96 7.30 14.25 26.94
CA SER A 96 7.32 12.88 27.44
C SER A 96 8.19 11.97 26.57
N CYS A 97 8.44 10.75 27.06
CA CYS A 97 9.17 9.71 26.32
C CYS A 97 10.67 9.97 26.11
N GLU A 98 11.41 10.34 27.16
CA GLU A 98 12.85 10.59 27.05
C GLU A 98 13.68 9.32 27.26
N GLY A 99 14.66 9.10 26.36
CA GLY A 99 15.74 8.13 26.56
C GLY A 99 15.34 6.65 26.45
N SER A 100 14.05 6.32 26.29
CA SER A 100 13.57 4.94 26.16
C SER A 100 12.41 4.82 25.16
N PRO A 101 12.22 3.64 24.55
CA PRO A 101 11.07 3.42 23.66
C PRO A 101 9.75 3.53 24.43
N CYS A 102 8.80 4.29 23.90
CA CYS A 102 7.47 4.43 24.49
C CYS A 102 6.36 4.23 23.44
N SER A 103 5.15 3.95 23.92
CA SER A 103 3.93 3.88 23.10
C SER A 103 3.23 5.22 22.96
N THR A 104 3.53 6.19 23.81
CA THR A 104 2.86 7.49 23.86
C THR A 104 3.89 8.61 23.93
N VAL A 105 3.75 9.60 23.05
CA VAL A 105 4.61 10.80 23.05
C VAL A 105 3.73 12.04 23.06
N ARG A 106 4.03 12.94 23.99
CA ARG A 106 3.34 14.21 24.18
C ARG A 106 4.26 15.34 23.78
N VAL A 107 3.71 16.27 23.01
CA VAL A 107 4.45 17.40 22.47
C VAL A 107 3.64 18.67 22.49
N TYR A 108 4.32 19.80 22.61
CA TYR A 108 3.74 21.13 22.47
C TYR A 108 4.21 21.75 21.15
N ASP A 109 3.29 21.96 20.21
CA ASP A 109 3.59 22.48 18.88
C ASP A 109 3.51 24.00 18.82
N TYR A 110 4.67 24.67 18.82
CA TYR A 110 4.77 26.13 18.73
C TYR A 110 4.23 26.70 17.41
N SER A 111 4.10 25.90 16.36
CA SER A 111 3.55 26.38 15.08
C SER A 111 2.04 26.58 15.15
N GLN A 112 1.35 25.84 16.01
CA GLN A 112 -0.11 25.83 16.10
C GLN A 112 -0.61 26.28 17.47
N ASP A 113 0.29 26.48 18.44
CA ASP A 113 -0.01 26.79 19.84
C ASP A 113 -0.94 25.73 20.47
N LYS A 114 -0.59 24.45 20.25
CA LYS A 114 -1.41 23.30 20.65
C LYS A 114 -0.57 22.20 21.28
N CYS A 115 -1.12 21.64 22.36
CA CYS A 115 -0.61 20.42 22.96
C CYS A 115 -1.20 19.20 22.24
N ILE A 116 -0.34 18.27 21.83
CA ILE A 116 -0.71 17.09 21.04
C ILE A 116 -0.11 15.84 21.70
N GLU A 117 -0.92 14.81 21.85
CA GLU A 117 -0.48 13.49 22.31
C GLU A 117 -0.71 12.45 21.22
N TYR A 118 0.37 11.76 20.85
CA TYR A 118 0.32 10.62 19.95
C TYR A 118 0.43 9.34 20.76
N SER A 119 -0.44 8.36 20.46
CA SER A 119 -0.59 7.15 21.26
C SER A 119 -0.73 5.93 20.36
N LEU A 120 0.05 4.89 20.65
CA LEU A 120 0.02 3.58 20.00
C LEU A 120 -0.67 2.60 20.96
N LYS A 121 -1.97 2.36 20.77
CA LYS A 121 -2.79 1.49 21.62
C LYS A 121 -3.67 0.61 20.75
N ASN A 122 -3.98 -0.60 21.22
CA ASN A 122 -4.91 -1.51 20.55
C ASN A 122 -4.59 -1.75 19.06
N ASN A 123 -3.30 -1.79 18.71
CA ASN A 123 -2.82 -1.91 17.34
C ASN A 123 -3.27 -0.78 16.39
N LEU A 124 -3.57 0.40 16.92
CA LEU A 124 -3.96 1.59 16.16
C LEU A 124 -3.14 2.79 16.61
N ILE A 125 -3.17 3.85 15.79
CA ILE A 125 -2.51 5.13 16.07
C ILE A 125 -3.61 6.13 16.43
N TYR A 126 -3.46 6.78 17.57
CA TYR A 126 -4.36 7.81 18.06
C TYR A 126 -3.65 9.15 18.18
N ILE A 127 -4.41 10.20 17.96
CA ILE A 127 -4.05 11.58 18.26
C ILE A 127 -5.07 12.16 19.23
N GLN A 128 -4.59 12.80 20.27
CA GLN A 128 -5.36 13.66 21.14
C GLN A 128 -4.80 15.07 21.05
N LYS A 129 -5.68 16.06 21.18
CA LYS A 129 -5.30 17.47 21.21
C LYS A 129 -5.87 18.07 22.48
N ALA A 130 -5.12 18.96 23.10
CA ALA A 130 -5.69 19.81 24.14
C ALA A 130 -6.59 20.89 23.52
N PRO A 131 -7.51 21.46 24.31
CA PRO A 131 -8.28 22.63 23.96
C PRO A 131 -7.40 23.77 23.43
N GLU A 132 -8.00 24.66 22.66
CA GLU A 132 -7.29 25.85 22.18
C GLU A 132 -6.92 26.76 23.36
N GLY A 133 -5.71 27.32 23.31
CA GLY A 133 -5.18 28.20 24.35
C GLY A 133 -4.52 27.47 25.53
N THR A 134 -4.39 26.14 25.49
CA THR A 134 -3.54 25.42 26.45
C THR A 134 -2.10 25.88 26.30
N THR A 135 -1.55 26.41 27.38
CA THR A 135 -0.16 26.89 27.43
C THR A 135 0.84 25.73 27.51
N GLU A 136 2.11 26.00 27.23
CA GLU A 136 3.19 25.02 27.38
C GLU A 136 3.25 24.43 28.80
N GLU A 137 3.16 25.27 29.83
CA GLU A 137 3.20 24.86 31.25
C GLU A 137 2.03 23.94 31.59
N GLU A 138 0.83 24.23 31.06
CA GLU A 138 -0.33 23.36 31.21
C GLU A 138 -0.14 22.02 30.49
N CYS A 139 0.46 22.03 29.29
CA CYS A 139 0.76 20.83 28.50
C CYS A 139 1.77 19.90 29.20
N GLU A 140 2.71 20.46 29.97
CA GLU A 140 3.66 19.73 30.82
C GLU A 140 2.99 19.12 32.06
N GLY A 141 1.96 19.78 32.59
CA GLY A 141 1.23 19.34 33.76
C GLY A 141 0.47 18.02 33.58
N GLU A 142 0.21 17.34 34.70
CA GLU A 142 -0.77 16.26 34.75
C GLU A 142 -2.13 16.84 35.14
N GLY A 143 -3.13 16.79 34.24
CA GLY A 143 -4.53 17.07 34.60
C GLY A 143 -5.32 18.03 33.71
N TYR A 144 -4.82 18.46 32.55
CA TYR A 144 -5.66 19.17 31.58
C TYR A 144 -6.54 18.19 30.78
N LEU A 145 -7.69 18.68 30.35
CA LEU A 145 -8.61 17.91 29.52
C LEU A 145 -8.00 17.75 28.13
N MET A 146 -7.86 16.51 27.67
CA MET A 146 -7.62 16.22 26.26
C MET A 146 -8.97 16.02 25.57
N ASP A 147 -9.06 16.44 24.31
CA ASP A 147 -10.14 16.02 23.43
C ASP A 147 -10.17 14.49 23.29
N PRO A 148 -11.33 13.89 22.94
CA PRO A 148 -11.43 12.45 22.71
C PRO A 148 -10.38 11.94 21.72
N GLU A 149 -9.84 10.75 21.97
CA GLU A 149 -8.90 10.07 21.07
C GLU A 149 -9.47 9.96 19.64
N GLU A 150 -8.80 10.57 18.68
CA GLU A 150 -9.09 10.43 17.26
C GLU A 150 -8.14 9.42 16.63
N GLN A 151 -8.68 8.46 15.89
CA GLN A 151 -7.88 7.46 15.20
C GLN A 151 -7.24 8.05 13.93
N MET A 152 -5.92 7.94 13.80
CA MET A 152 -5.18 8.36 12.61
C MET A 152 -5.21 7.28 11.52
N GLY A 153 -6.34 7.20 10.81
CA GLY A 153 -6.54 6.27 9.69
C GLY A 153 -6.71 4.81 10.12
N ALA A 154 -7.01 3.92 9.17
CA ALA A 154 -7.31 2.51 9.44
C ALA A 154 -6.05 1.62 9.51
N THR A 155 -4.94 2.14 10.06
CA THR A 155 -3.66 1.44 10.07
C THR A 155 -3.54 0.48 11.25
N PHE A 156 -3.37 -0.81 10.99
CA PHE A 156 -2.99 -1.78 12.01
C PHE A 156 -1.48 -1.73 12.27
N VAL A 157 -1.11 -1.39 13.50
CA VAL A 157 0.27 -1.36 13.98
C VAL A 157 0.50 -2.46 15.03
N SER A 158 1.66 -3.09 15.00
CA SER A 158 2.08 -4.08 15.99
C SER A 158 2.49 -3.42 17.30
N SER A 159 2.43 -4.16 18.40
CA SER A 159 2.91 -3.76 19.73
C SER A 159 4.42 -3.47 19.78
N ARG A 160 5.16 -3.82 18.72
CA ARG A 160 6.58 -3.45 18.54
C ARG A 160 6.78 -2.02 18.02
N SER A 161 5.70 -1.33 17.68
CA SER A 161 5.75 0.07 17.26
C SER A 161 6.04 0.95 18.47
N SER A 162 6.93 1.91 18.31
CA SER A 162 7.40 2.75 19.41
C SER A 162 7.91 4.09 18.92
N PHE A 163 7.82 5.09 19.78
CA PHE A 163 8.58 6.33 19.68
C PHE A 163 9.88 6.20 20.48
N TYR A 164 10.94 6.84 20.02
CA TYR A 164 12.20 6.95 20.73
C TYR A 164 12.72 8.37 20.60
N VAL A 165 12.80 9.09 21.71
CA VAL A 165 13.18 10.49 21.73
C VAL A 165 14.47 10.70 22.49
N ILE A 166 15.37 11.44 21.86
CA ILE A 166 16.53 12.07 22.50
C ILE A 166 16.20 13.57 22.55
N PRO A 167 15.99 14.15 23.75
CA PRO A 167 15.67 15.57 23.88
C PRO A 167 16.84 16.45 23.42
N SER A 168 16.53 17.71 23.11
CA SER A 168 17.56 18.71 22.80
C SER A 168 18.34 19.07 24.07
N SER A 169 19.65 19.28 23.94
CA SER A 169 20.50 19.84 25.00
C SER A 169 21.31 21.03 24.43
N PRO A 170 21.97 21.84 25.26
CA PRO A 170 22.78 22.97 24.78
C PRO A 170 23.89 22.57 23.79
N THR A 171 24.27 21.29 23.77
CA THR A 171 25.36 20.76 22.93
C THR A 171 24.87 19.78 21.86
N GLN A 172 23.58 19.43 21.86
CA GLN A 172 23.03 18.40 20.97
C GLN A 172 21.62 18.78 20.50
N VAL A 173 21.43 18.75 19.18
CA VAL A 173 20.09 18.86 18.59
C VAL A 173 19.31 17.58 18.93
N GLY A 174 18.13 17.74 19.51
CA GLY A 174 17.25 16.62 19.84
C GLY A 174 16.82 15.86 18.60
N LYS A 175 16.46 14.59 18.78
CA LYS A 175 16.02 13.70 17.70
C LYS A 175 14.87 12.83 18.19
N ALA A 176 13.74 12.86 17.49
CA ALA A 176 12.67 11.89 17.67
C ALA A 176 12.70 10.87 16.54
N THR A 177 12.52 9.60 16.89
CA THR A 177 12.44 8.47 15.96
C THR A 177 11.10 7.77 16.14
N ILE A 178 10.33 7.69 15.06
CA ILE A 178 9.07 6.95 15.00
C ILE A 178 9.37 5.64 14.31
N SER A 179 9.10 4.51 14.96
CA SER A 179 9.23 3.17 14.38
C SER A 179 7.86 2.49 14.40
N LEU A 180 7.28 2.22 13.23
CA LEU A 180 6.00 1.51 13.11
C LEU A 180 6.22 0.16 12.44
N GLU A 181 5.63 -0.89 13.00
CA GLU A 181 5.51 -2.20 12.36
C GLU A 181 4.05 -2.39 11.94
N ILE A 182 3.78 -2.31 10.64
CA ILE A 182 2.46 -2.34 10.02
C ILE A 182 2.07 -3.78 9.73
N CYS A 183 0.79 -4.08 9.90
CA CYS A 183 0.22 -5.40 9.70
C CYS A 183 -0.89 -5.39 8.65
N SER A 184 -1.16 -6.53 8.01
CA SER A 184 -2.34 -6.72 7.15
C SER A 184 -3.65 -6.69 7.92
N ASP A 185 -3.64 -7.18 9.17
CA ASP A 185 -4.81 -7.37 10.00
C ASP A 185 -4.56 -6.91 11.45
N ALA A 186 -5.65 -6.85 12.23
CA ALA A 186 -5.62 -6.44 13.63
C ALA A 186 -4.84 -7.40 14.54
N VAL A 187 -4.61 -8.65 14.12
CA VAL A 187 -3.95 -9.67 14.94
C VAL A 187 -2.43 -9.63 14.72
N CYS A 188 -1.95 -9.02 13.63
CA CYS A 188 -0.53 -8.92 13.30
C CYS A 188 0.17 -10.29 13.27
N ALA A 189 -0.54 -11.33 12.82
CA ALA A 189 -0.02 -12.71 12.88
C ALA A 189 0.92 -13.05 11.72
N LYS A 190 0.74 -12.40 10.56
CA LYS A 190 1.40 -12.78 9.31
C LYS A 190 2.29 -11.66 8.76
N ASP A 191 1.89 -11.12 7.61
CA ASP A 191 2.65 -10.23 6.78
C ASP A 191 2.86 -8.90 7.53
N LYS A 192 4.13 -8.47 7.62
CA LYS A 192 4.55 -7.30 8.39
C LYS A 192 5.49 -6.44 7.56
N ALA A 193 5.33 -5.13 7.69
CA ALA A 193 6.25 -4.17 7.11
C ALA A 193 6.70 -3.19 8.18
N ARG A 194 8.00 -2.95 8.31
CA ARG A 194 8.52 -1.96 9.26
C ARG A 194 8.92 -0.70 8.51
N ILE A 195 8.40 0.43 8.98
CA ILE A 195 8.81 1.76 8.52
C ILE A 195 9.34 2.55 9.70
N GLN A 196 10.34 3.39 9.44
CA GLN A 196 10.95 4.23 10.44
C GLN A 196 11.23 5.60 9.85
N SER A 197 10.96 6.64 10.63
CA SER A 197 11.32 8.01 10.31
C SER A 197 11.95 8.66 11.52
N SER A 198 12.93 9.53 11.28
CA SER A 198 13.58 10.31 12.33
C SER A 198 13.53 11.78 11.96
N VAL A 199 13.28 12.62 12.95
CA VAL A 199 13.23 14.07 12.82
C VAL A 199 14.10 14.73 13.86
N SER A 200 14.81 15.76 13.44
CA SER A 200 15.48 16.69 14.35
C SER A 200 14.42 17.56 15.03
N LEU A 201 14.56 17.73 16.34
CA LEU A 201 13.70 18.59 17.14
C LEU A 201 14.21 20.02 17.07
N ARG A 202 13.30 20.97 17.34
CA ARG A 202 13.70 22.34 17.59
C ARG A 202 14.60 22.37 18.83
N SER A 203 15.76 23.00 18.70
CA SER A 203 16.61 23.30 19.85
C SER A 203 16.03 24.54 20.53
N GLU A 204 15.69 24.42 21.80
CA GLU A 204 15.33 25.55 22.66
C GLU A 204 16.63 26.31 22.93
N TYR A 205 16.96 27.25 22.05
CA TYR A 205 18.02 28.21 22.34
C TYR A 205 17.41 29.22 23.33
N GLN A 206 17.67 29.02 24.62
CA GLN A 206 17.48 30.10 25.59
C GLN A 206 18.39 31.25 25.14
N GLU A 207 17.80 32.30 24.56
CA GLU A 207 18.45 33.60 24.52
C GLU A 207 18.65 34.01 25.98
N ILE A 208 19.91 33.98 26.41
CA ILE A 208 20.38 34.60 27.65
C ILE A 208 20.41 36.11 27.41
#